data_AF-A0A537QKW5-F1
#
_entry.id   AF-A0A537QKW5-F1
#
_cell.length_a   1.000
_cell.length_b   1.000
_cell.length_c   1.000
_cell.angle_alpha   90.00
_cell.angle_beta   90.00
_cell.angle_gamma   90.00
#
_symmetry.space_group_name_H-M   'P 1'
#
loop_
_entity.id
_entity.type
_entity.pdbx_description
1 polymer ?
#
loop_
_entity_poly.entity_id
_entity_poly.type
_entity_poly.pdbx_seq_one_letter_code
_entity_poly.pdbx_strand_id
1 'polypeptide(L)'
;LDLDRVPVRETGMIPYEIMLSESQERMLMILRPGSEAEACRIFQKWELDFAVVGRVTETGRLVLRMNGEIAADIPVTPLVTAAPVYKRPWRRRDPEPEIDPASLPDRDPLDCLQRLLLSPTLASKRWIWEQYDHLVLGNTVKRPGGDAAVVRIAANG
;
A
#
# COMPACT_ATOMS: atom_id res chain seq x y z
N LEU A 1 12.47 -6.25 -19.94
CA LEU A 1 11.07 -6.71 -19.95
C LEU A 1 10.63 -6.79 -21.40
N ASP A 2 9.76 -7.75 -21.66
CA ASP A 2 9.02 -7.91 -22.90
C ASP A 2 7.57 -7.50 -22.62
N LEU A 3 7.16 -6.34 -23.15
CA LEU A 3 5.87 -5.73 -22.88
C LEU A 3 4.74 -6.47 -23.59
N ASP A 4 5.04 -7.22 -24.67
CA ASP A 4 4.04 -8.04 -25.38
C ASP A 4 3.54 -9.21 -24.51
N ARG A 5 4.30 -9.56 -23.47
CA ARG A 5 3.95 -10.63 -22.52
C ARG A 5 3.24 -10.11 -21.27
N VAL A 6 3.12 -8.80 -21.10
CA VAL A 6 2.40 -8.21 -19.96
C VAL A 6 0.90 -8.33 -20.23
N PRO A 7 0.11 -8.98 -19.34
CA PRO A 7 -1.34 -9.00 -19.49
C PRO A 7 -1.90 -7.58 -19.43
N VAL A 8 -2.59 -7.15 -20.48
CA VAL A 8 -3.22 -5.82 -20.59
C VAL A 8 -4.74 -5.97 -20.69
N ARG A 9 -5.47 -5.03 -20.08
CA ARG A 9 -6.94 -4.99 -20.15
C ARG A 9 -7.45 -4.23 -21.36
N GLU A 10 -6.66 -3.29 -21.87
CA GLU A 10 -7.01 -2.42 -22.99
C GLU A 10 -6.19 -2.79 -24.23
N THR A 11 -6.84 -2.78 -25.39
CA THR A 11 -6.18 -3.03 -26.67
C THR A 11 -5.45 -1.78 -27.14
N GLY A 12 -4.25 -1.96 -27.71
CA GLY A 12 -3.51 -0.86 -28.34
C GLY A 12 -2.75 0.03 -27.35
N MET A 13 -2.58 -0.39 -26.09
CA MET A 13 -1.76 0.34 -25.13
C MET A 13 -0.33 0.50 -25.64
N ILE A 14 0.22 1.71 -25.53
CA ILE A 14 1.60 1.99 -25.91
C ILE A 14 2.57 1.63 -24.77
N PRO A 15 3.88 1.45 -25.03
CA PRO A 15 4.86 1.10 -23.98
C PRO A 15 4.80 1.99 -22.74
N TYR A 16 4.57 3.29 -22.95
CA TYR A 16 4.46 4.28 -21.88
C TYR A 16 3.28 3.99 -20.93
N GLU A 17 2.12 3.66 -21.49
CA GLU A 17 0.90 3.36 -20.73
C GLU A 17 1.02 2.05 -19.96
N ILE A 18 1.63 1.02 -20.58
CA ILE A 18 1.86 -0.26 -19.91
C ILE A 18 2.78 -0.09 -18.69
N MET A 19 3.84 0.72 -18.84
CA MET A 19 4.86 0.90 -17.80
C MET A 19 4.45 1.82 -16.65
N LEU A 20 3.64 2.83 -16.93
CA LEU A 20 3.21 3.81 -15.93
C LEU A 20 1.78 3.58 -15.44
N SER A 21 1.12 2.53 -15.93
CA SER A 21 -0.17 2.10 -15.40
C SER A 21 -0.08 1.83 -13.90
N GLU A 22 -1.03 2.39 -13.15
CA GLU A 22 -1.26 2.13 -11.71
C GLU A 22 -2.45 1.19 -11.50
N SER A 23 -2.72 0.31 -12.46
CA SER A 23 -3.74 -0.74 -12.29
C SER A 23 -3.46 -1.52 -10.99
N GLN A 24 -4.51 -1.73 -10.21
CA GLN A 24 -4.47 -2.42 -8.92
C GLN A 24 -4.31 -3.94 -9.09
N GLU A 25 -4.06 -4.64 -7.98
CA GLU A 25 -4.03 -6.12 -7.92
C GLU A 25 -2.95 -6.78 -8.80
N ARG A 26 -1.82 -6.09 -9.01
CA ARG A 26 -0.66 -6.62 -9.73
C ARG A 26 0.51 -6.82 -8.78
N MET A 27 1.20 -7.95 -8.94
CA MET A 27 2.39 -8.30 -8.18
C MET A 27 3.52 -8.68 -9.12
N LEU A 28 4.74 -8.25 -8.79
CA LEU A 28 5.96 -8.68 -9.47
C LEU A 28 6.76 -9.59 -8.54
N MET A 29 7.25 -10.70 -9.06
CA MET A 29 8.11 -11.63 -8.32
C MET A 29 9.29 -12.07 -9.17
N ILE A 30 10.38 -12.43 -8.50
CA ILE A 30 11.55 -13.05 -9.12
C ILE A 30 11.48 -14.53 -8.85
N LEU A 31 11.50 -15.33 -9.92
CA LEU A 31 11.55 -16.78 -9.84
C LEU A 31 12.99 -17.27 -10.03
N ARG A 32 13.32 -18.36 -9.34
CA ARG A 32 14.54 -19.11 -9.65
C ARG A 32 14.39 -19.69 -11.06
N PRO A 33 15.44 -19.63 -11.92
CA PRO A 33 15.39 -20.25 -13.23
C PRO A 33 15.01 -21.74 -13.14
N GLY A 34 14.06 -22.16 -13.98
CA GLY A 34 13.51 -23.53 -13.99
C GLY A 34 12.27 -23.73 -13.11
N SER A 35 11.92 -22.77 -12.24
CA SER A 35 10.72 -22.84 -11.40
C SER A 35 9.47 -22.26 -12.06
N GLU A 36 9.54 -21.81 -13.32
CA GLU A 36 8.45 -21.10 -14.00
C GLU A 36 7.22 -22.00 -14.19
N ALA A 37 7.42 -23.27 -14.53
CA ALA A 37 6.33 -24.22 -14.71
C ALA A 37 5.61 -24.55 -13.39
N GLU A 38 6.37 -24.68 -12.30
CA GLU A 38 5.81 -24.89 -10.97
C GLU A 38 5.01 -23.67 -10.51
N ALA A 39 5.57 -22.47 -10.67
CA ALA A 39 4.87 -21.23 -10.37
C ALA A 39 3.56 -21.15 -11.17
N CYS A 40 3.63 -21.31 -12.49
CA CYS A 40 2.45 -21.27 -13.37
C CYS A 40 1.35 -22.24 -12.89
N ARG A 41 1.70 -23.48 -12.52
CA ARG A 41 0.76 -24.46 -12.00
C ARG A 41 0.10 -24.02 -10.69
N ILE A 42 0.85 -23.36 -9.79
CA ILE A 42 0.29 -22.82 -8.54
C ILE A 42 -0.71 -21.70 -8.83
N PHE A 43 -0.37 -20.74 -9.69
CA PHE A 43 -1.27 -19.64 -10.05
C PHE A 43 -2.54 -20.13 -10.74
N GLN A 44 -2.41 -21.06 -11.70
CA GLN A 44 -3.55 -21.67 -12.38
C GLN A 44 -4.48 -22.44 -11.45
N LYS A 45 -3.95 -23.14 -10.44
CA LYS A 45 -4.75 -23.83 -9.42
C LYS A 45 -5.70 -22.86 -8.69
N TRP A 46 -5.30 -21.60 -8.53
CA TRP A 46 -6.08 -20.56 -7.86
C TRP A 46 -6.76 -19.60 -8.85
N GLU A 47 -6.82 -19.96 -10.14
CA GLU A 47 -7.45 -19.16 -11.20
C GLU A 47 -6.87 -17.74 -11.32
N LEU A 48 -5.57 -17.60 -11.03
CA LEU A 48 -4.85 -16.34 -11.14
C LEU A 48 -4.04 -16.27 -12.43
N ASP A 49 -4.06 -15.10 -13.07
CA ASP A 49 -3.22 -14.81 -14.23
C ASP A 49 -1.73 -14.79 -13.85
N PHE A 50 -0.90 -15.39 -14.72
CA PHE A 50 0.54 -15.46 -14.52
C PHE A 50 1.26 -15.32 -15.86
N ALA A 51 2.24 -14.40 -15.91
CA ALA A 51 3.08 -14.21 -17.09
C ALA A 51 4.53 -13.92 -16.69
N VAL A 52 5.47 -14.60 -17.36
CA VAL A 52 6.90 -14.27 -17.27
C VAL A 52 7.17 -13.11 -18.23
N VAL A 53 7.28 -11.89 -17.71
CA VAL A 53 7.41 -10.66 -18.52
C VAL A 53 8.86 -10.22 -18.74
N GLY A 54 9.84 -10.96 -18.22
CA GLY A 54 11.24 -10.59 -18.35
C GLY A 54 12.19 -11.47 -17.55
N ARG A 55 13.45 -11.06 -17.52
CA ARG A 55 14.53 -11.69 -16.77
C ARG A 55 15.41 -10.64 -16.12
N VAL A 56 16.00 -10.97 -14.99
CA VAL A 56 17.05 -10.17 -14.36
C VAL A 56 18.36 -10.39 -15.13
N THR A 57 19.15 -9.34 -15.31
CA THR A 57 20.45 -9.40 -15.98
C THR A 57 21.48 -8.63 -15.18
N GLU A 58 22.76 -8.91 -15.41
CA GLU A 58 23.88 -8.24 -14.74
C GLU A 58 24.29 -6.92 -15.42
N THR A 59 23.56 -6.50 -16.45
CA THR A 59 23.92 -5.33 -17.28
C THR A 59 23.76 -3.99 -16.59
N GLY A 60 23.00 -3.93 -15.48
CA GLY A 60 22.65 -2.68 -14.80
C GLY A 60 21.70 -1.76 -15.61
N ARG A 61 21.02 -2.29 -16.64
CA ARG A 61 20.11 -1.54 -17.51
C ARG A 61 18.70 -2.11 -17.47
N LEU A 62 17.71 -1.22 -17.50
CA LEU A 62 16.31 -1.56 -17.74
C LEU A 62 16.04 -1.43 -19.24
N VAL A 63 15.96 -2.58 -19.91
CA VAL A 63 15.62 -2.67 -21.34
C VAL A 63 14.16 -3.08 -21.46
N LEU A 64 13.34 -2.25 -22.11
CA LEU A 64 11.94 -2.52 -22.44
C LEU A 64 11.81 -2.78 -23.92
N ARG A 65 11.15 -3.88 -24.28
CA ARG A 65 10.88 -4.26 -25.67
C ARG A 65 9.39 -4.42 -25.90
N MET A 66 8.92 -4.00 -27.08
CA MET A 66 7.55 -4.22 -27.53
C MET A 66 7.57 -4.34 -29.06
N ASN A 67 6.83 -5.30 -29.60
CA ASN A 67 6.81 -5.62 -31.03
C ASN A 67 8.21 -5.84 -31.63
N GLY A 68 9.12 -6.45 -30.87
CA GLY A 68 10.51 -6.69 -31.28
C GLY A 68 11.46 -5.48 -31.19
N GLU A 69 10.93 -4.27 -31.01
CA GLU A 69 11.70 -3.02 -30.94
C GLU A 69 12.04 -2.63 -29.50
N ILE A 70 13.12 -1.86 -29.32
CA ILE A 70 13.50 -1.31 -28.01
C ILE A 70 12.67 -0.04 -27.75
N ALA A 71 11.71 -0.13 -26.84
CA ALA A 71 10.88 1.01 -26.44
C ALA A 71 11.62 1.93 -25.45
N ALA A 72 12.46 1.38 -24.57
CA ALA A 72 13.33 2.15 -23.69
C ALA A 72 14.56 1.34 -23.30
N ASP A 73 15.70 2.02 -23.15
CA ASP A 73 16.92 1.43 -22.62
C ASP A 73 17.68 2.45 -21.76
N ILE A 74 17.56 2.27 -20.44
CA ILE A 74 18.00 3.25 -19.46
C ILE A 74 18.84 2.59 -18.36
N PRO A 75 19.91 3.25 -17.88
CA PRO A 75 20.67 2.77 -16.74
C PRO A 75 19.80 2.77 -15.48
N VAL A 76 19.87 1.71 -14.67
CA VAL A 76 19.04 1.59 -13.45
C VAL A 76 19.50 2.56 -12.37
N THR A 77 20.81 2.72 -12.16
CA THR A 77 21.36 3.52 -11.05
C THR A 77 20.81 4.95 -10.99
N PRO A 78 20.82 5.75 -12.08
CA PRO A 78 20.29 7.11 -12.02
C PRO A 78 18.78 7.17 -11.71
N LEU A 79 18.00 6.17 -12.11
CA LEU A 79 16.56 6.15 -11.82
C LEU A 79 16.26 6.02 -10.33
N VAL A 80 17.14 5.33 -9.59
CA VAL A 80 16.95 5.08 -8.17
C VAL A 80 17.72 6.06 -7.29
N THR A 81 18.82 6.65 -7.77
CA THR A 81 19.69 7.51 -6.93
C THR A 81 19.71 8.99 -7.31
N ALA A 82 19.34 9.36 -8.54
CA ALA A 82 19.51 10.73 -9.02
C ALA A 82 18.33 11.65 -8.69
N ALA A 83 17.34 11.17 -7.92
CA ALA A 83 16.24 12.01 -7.48
C ALA A 83 16.77 13.14 -6.57
N PRO A 84 16.47 14.42 -6.86
CA PRO A 84 16.98 15.54 -6.09
C PRO A 84 16.43 15.51 -4.67
N VAL A 85 17.33 15.51 -3.68
CA VAL A 85 16.96 15.64 -2.27
C VAL A 85 16.94 17.13 -1.91
N TYR A 86 15.74 17.67 -1.73
CA TYR A 86 15.57 19.07 -1.35
C TYR A 86 15.78 19.27 0.15
N LYS A 87 16.76 20.10 0.53
CA LYS A 87 16.82 20.70 1.87
C LYS A 87 15.98 21.98 1.87
N ARG A 88 14.68 21.83 2.11
CA ARG A 88 13.78 22.99 2.19
C ARG A 88 14.11 23.81 3.45
N PRO A 89 14.20 25.14 3.35
CA PRO A 89 14.32 25.98 4.54
C PRO A 89 13.06 25.74 5.39
N TRP A 90 13.27 25.43 6.66
CA TRP A 90 12.20 25.32 7.63
C TRP A 90 12.59 26.16 8.84
N ARG A 91 11.58 26.69 9.52
CA ARG A 91 11.75 27.39 10.79
C ARG A 91 11.04 26.56 11.84
N ARG A 92 11.71 26.34 12.98
CA ARG A 92 11.03 25.77 14.14
C ARG A 92 9.88 26.70 14.53
N ARG A 93 8.67 26.15 14.57
CA ARG A 93 7.53 26.85 15.18
C ARG A 93 7.73 26.78 16.69
N ASP A 94 7.56 27.92 17.36
CA ASP A 94 7.50 27.93 18.82
C ASP A 94 6.31 27.06 19.27
N PRO A 95 6.44 26.33 20.38
CA PRO A 95 5.32 25.55 20.90
C PRO A 95 4.12 26.46 21.13
N GLU A 96 2.92 25.91 20.94
CA GLU A 96 1.71 26.62 21.33
C GLU A 96 1.75 26.85 22.85
N PRO A 97 1.33 28.04 23.34
CA PRO A 97 1.36 28.31 24.77
C PRO A 97 0.49 27.30 25.50
N GLU A 98 0.96 26.85 26.65
CA GLU A 98 0.14 26.01 27.52
C GLU A 98 -1.09 26.81 27.94
N ILE A 99 -2.27 26.18 27.79
CA ILE A 99 -3.51 26.75 28.26
C ILE A 99 -3.57 26.51 29.76
N ASP A 100 -3.53 27.58 30.55
CA ASP A 100 -3.76 27.51 31.99
C ASP A 100 -5.22 27.10 32.26
N PRO A 101 -5.50 25.95 32.88
CA PRO A 101 -6.87 25.55 33.19
C PRO A 101 -7.61 26.58 34.05
N ALA A 102 -6.90 27.34 34.89
CA ALA A 102 -7.49 28.38 35.74
C ALA A 102 -7.93 29.62 34.92
N SER A 103 -7.43 29.78 33.69
CA SER A 103 -7.81 30.87 32.77
C SER A 103 -9.10 30.58 31.99
N LEU A 104 -9.61 29.35 32.05
CA LEU A 104 -10.83 28.95 31.36
C LEU A 104 -12.08 29.43 32.11
N PRO A 105 -13.15 29.81 31.39
CA PRO A 105 -14.41 30.18 32.03
C PRO A 105 -15.00 28.97 32.76
N ASP A 106 -15.57 29.21 33.94
CA ASP A 106 -16.35 28.20 34.64
C ASP A 106 -17.55 27.79 33.79
N ARG A 107 -17.76 26.49 33.65
CA ARG A 107 -18.81 25.90 32.83
C ARG A 107 -19.41 24.72 33.56
N ASP A 108 -20.71 24.54 33.41
CA ASP A 108 -21.40 23.36 33.90
C ASP A 108 -20.72 22.08 33.35
N PRO A 109 -20.17 21.22 34.22
CA PRO A 109 -19.53 19.98 33.80
C PRO A 109 -20.45 19.07 32.98
N LEU A 110 -21.77 19.13 33.22
CA LEU A 110 -22.73 18.30 32.49
C LEU A 110 -22.90 18.75 31.03
N ASP A 111 -23.00 20.04 30.76
CA ASP A 111 -23.00 20.60 29.38
C ASP A 111 -21.68 20.29 28.66
N CYS A 112 -20.54 20.46 29.35
CA CYS A 112 -19.23 20.11 28.78
C CYS A 112 -19.14 18.63 28.39
N LEU A 113 -19.57 17.71 29.26
CA LEU A 113 -19.58 16.28 28.97
C LEU A 113 -20.49 15.95 27.78
N GLN A 114 -21.68 16.54 27.69
CA GLN A 114 -22.59 16.35 26.56
C GLN A 114 -21.94 16.77 25.24
N ARG A 115 -21.27 17.93 25.20
CA ARG A 115 -20.55 18.39 24.01
C ARG A 115 -19.40 17.48 23.63
N LEU A 116 -18.64 16.98 24.61
CA LEU A 116 -17.55 16.04 24.38
C LEU A 116 -18.07 14.73 23.78
N LEU A 117 -19.14 14.15 24.33
CA LEU A 117 -19.73 12.91 23.82
C LEU A 117 -20.31 13.05 22.40
N LEU A 118 -20.78 14.25 22.04
CA LEU A 118 -21.26 14.56 20.69
C LEU A 118 -20.14 14.86 19.69
N SER A 119 -18.90 15.07 20.15
CA SER A 119 -17.76 15.33 19.25
C SER A 119 -17.44 14.09 18.42
N PRO A 120 -17.33 14.19 17.09
CA PRO A 120 -16.96 13.06 16.24
C PRO A 120 -15.67 12.36 16.65
N THR A 121 -14.74 13.05 17.32
CA THR A 121 -13.49 12.48 17.84
C THR A 121 -13.72 11.50 18.98
N LEU A 122 -14.64 11.80 19.91
CA LEU A 122 -14.90 10.99 21.12
C LEU A 122 -16.14 10.10 21.00
N ALA A 123 -17.09 10.48 20.16
CA ALA A 123 -18.31 9.73 19.91
C ALA A 123 -18.00 8.28 19.47
N SER A 124 -18.97 7.39 19.68
CA SER A 124 -18.83 5.99 19.31
C SER A 124 -18.45 5.80 17.84
N LYS A 125 -17.38 5.06 17.59
CA LYS A 125 -16.95 4.66 16.24
C LYS A 125 -17.64 3.37 15.77
N ARG A 126 -18.69 2.93 16.47
CA ARG A 126 -19.45 1.71 16.18
C ARG A 126 -19.89 1.62 14.73
N TRP A 127 -20.44 2.71 14.20
CA TRP A 127 -20.89 2.75 12.82
C TRP A 127 -19.77 2.43 11.81
N ILE A 128 -18.51 2.75 12.12
CA ILE A 128 -17.37 2.45 11.24
C ILE A 128 -17.12 0.95 11.25
N TRP A 129 -16.88 0.36 12.42
CA TRP A 129 -16.39 -1.01 12.49
C TRP A 129 -17.47 -2.09 12.31
N GLU A 130 -18.76 -1.75 12.42
CA GLU A 130 -19.86 -2.69 12.10
C GLU A 130 -20.00 -2.98 10.60
N GLN A 131 -19.40 -2.14 9.75
CA GLN A 131 -19.41 -2.34 8.30
C GLN A 131 -18.33 -3.32 7.83
N TYR A 132 -17.41 -3.72 8.71
CA TYR A 132 -16.29 -4.60 8.38
C TYR A 132 -16.43 -5.94 9.12
N ASP A 133 -16.17 -7.02 8.37
CA ASP A 133 -15.96 -8.33 8.99
C ASP A 133 -14.65 -8.31 9.78
N HIS A 134 -14.73 -8.67 11.05
CA HIS A 134 -13.61 -8.73 11.98
C HIS A 134 -13.43 -10.15 12.58
N LEU A 135 -14.02 -11.17 11.96
CA LEU A 135 -14.00 -12.57 12.40
C LEU A 135 -13.36 -13.52 11.37
N VAL A 136 -13.21 -13.10 10.11
CA VAL A 136 -12.53 -13.86 9.06
C VAL A 136 -11.15 -14.37 9.53
N LEU A 137 -10.82 -15.62 9.19
CA LEU A 137 -9.68 -16.41 9.68
C LEU A 137 -9.73 -16.83 11.16
N GLY A 138 -10.77 -16.43 11.92
CA GLY A 138 -11.07 -16.98 13.26
C GLY A 138 -10.04 -16.67 14.35
N ASN A 139 -9.14 -15.71 14.13
CA ASN A 139 -8.05 -15.38 15.04
C ASN A 139 -8.28 -14.10 15.86
N THR A 140 -9.41 -13.42 15.68
CA THR A 140 -9.76 -12.25 16.49
C THR A 140 -10.15 -12.67 17.91
N VAL A 141 -9.39 -12.22 18.91
CA VAL A 141 -9.66 -12.45 20.33
C VAL A 141 -10.44 -11.28 20.93
N LYS A 142 -10.04 -10.04 20.62
CA LYS A 142 -10.75 -8.83 21.05
C LYS A 142 -11.29 -8.11 19.83
N ARG A 143 -12.61 -7.95 19.79
CA ARG A 143 -13.33 -7.23 18.73
C ARG A 143 -13.10 -5.72 18.82
N PRO A 144 -13.35 -4.96 17.73
CA PRO A 144 -13.31 -3.50 17.76
C PRO A 144 -14.19 -2.91 18.88
N GLY A 145 -13.79 -1.74 19.39
CA GLY A 145 -14.50 -1.02 20.46
C GLY A 145 -13.79 -0.95 21.81
N GLY A 146 -12.62 -1.59 21.95
CA GLY A 146 -11.70 -1.34 23.06
C GLY A 146 -10.43 -0.59 22.63
N ASP A 147 -9.49 -0.40 23.56
CA ASP A 147 -8.28 0.42 23.34
C ASP A 147 -7.27 -0.16 22.35
N ALA A 148 -7.37 -1.45 22.06
CA ALA A 148 -6.50 -2.15 21.12
C ALA A 148 -7.20 -3.36 20.50
N ALA A 149 -6.82 -3.70 19.27
CA ALA A 149 -7.16 -4.96 18.64
C ALA A 149 -6.26 -6.08 19.16
N VAL A 150 -6.81 -7.26 19.40
CA VAL A 150 -6.05 -8.44 19.84
C VAL A 150 -6.32 -9.59 18.90
N VAL A 151 -5.27 -10.04 18.22
CA VAL A 151 -5.30 -11.16 17.27
C VAL A 151 -4.40 -12.26 17.82
N ARG A 152 -4.92 -13.48 17.85
CA ARG A 152 -4.16 -14.68 18.22
C ARG A 152 -3.20 -15.01 17.09
N ILE A 153 -1.93 -15.14 17.43
CA ILE A 153 -0.96 -15.81 16.57
C ILE A 153 -1.11 -17.30 16.82
N ALA A 154 -1.59 -18.03 15.83
CA ALA A 154 -1.58 -19.49 15.91
C ALA A 154 -0.12 -19.94 16.06
N ALA A 155 0.16 -20.82 17.02
CA ALA A 155 1.40 -21.57 17.00
C ALA A 155 1.32 -22.50 15.79
N ASN A 156 1.85 -22.06 14.65
CA ASN A 156 2.06 -22.98 13.54
C ASN A 156 3.22 -23.90 13.95
N GLY A 157 2.94 -25.20 13.96
CA GLY A 157 3.99 -26.23 13.83
C GLY A 157 4.60 -26.20 12.44
#